data_AF-A0A2C9KG14-F1
#
_entry.id   AF-A0A2C9KG14-F1
#
_cell.length_a   1.000
_cell.length_b   1.000
_cell.length_c   1.000
_cell.angle_alpha   90.00
_cell.angle_beta   90.00
_cell.angle_gamma   90.00
#
_symmetry.space_group_name_H-M   'P 1'
#
loop_
_entity.id
_entity.type
_entity.pdbx_description
1 polymer ?
#
loop_
_entity_poly.entity_id
_entity_poly.type
_entity_poly.pdbx_seq_one_letter_code
_entity_poly.pdbx_strand_id
1 'polypeptide(L)'
;MDDLLYARLLQEQFNRELEFKDLTKKEDHEHRSGTRVTRNNVQVSEIDDYDYRNDVSPVDPSLELSDPNPDILTLFLQFNKRFFWGRLSSIEVKWSPRMTSCAGICVYEGRGGLCSVRLSLPLLKLRPRKDLVETLLHEMIHAYLFITDNDRDHDGHGPNFKSHMHRINKATGANISIYHNFHDEVESYQQHWWRCDGPCQNRRPYFGYVKRSMNRAPSPRDFWWAEHQMTCGGKYTKIKEPESYRQKKKEKEGQQAKMVESKI
;
A
#
# COMPACT_ATOMS: atom_id res chain seq x y z
N MET A 1 -20.48 9.52 19.82
CA MET A 1 -20.32 8.96 18.46
C MET A 1 -19.38 7.78 18.57
N ASP A 2 -19.55 6.75 17.76
CA ASP A 2 -18.62 5.61 17.69
C ASP A 2 -17.32 6.07 17.00
N ASP A 3 -16.18 5.97 17.69
CA ASP A 3 -14.86 6.39 17.19
C ASP A 3 -14.50 5.68 15.87
N LEU A 4 -14.97 4.44 15.69
CA LEU A 4 -14.77 3.68 14.46
C LEU A 4 -15.54 4.27 13.27
N LEU A 5 -16.76 4.78 13.50
CA LEU A 5 -17.56 5.41 12.46
C LEU A 5 -16.93 6.74 12.00
N TYR A 6 -16.41 7.52 12.95
CA TYR A 6 -15.74 8.78 12.64
C TYR A 6 -14.43 8.55 11.87
N ALA A 7 -13.63 7.56 12.27
CA ALA A 7 -12.43 7.15 11.53
C ALA A 7 -12.76 6.74 10.10
N ARG A 8 -13.84 5.97 9.89
CA ARG A 8 -14.30 5.59 8.54
C ARG A 8 -14.71 6.79 7.70
N LEU A 9 -15.43 7.76 8.27
CA LEU A 9 -15.82 8.99 7.56
C LEU A 9 -14.61 9.83 7.14
N LEU A 10 -13.63 10.00 8.04
CA LEU A 10 -12.38 10.70 7.72
C LEU A 10 -11.61 9.96 6.61
N GLN A 11 -11.57 8.63 6.68
CA GLN A 11 -10.93 7.81 5.65
C GLN A 11 -11.64 7.95 4.30
N GLU A 12 -12.97 7.93 4.27
CA GLU A 12 -13.75 8.17 3.05
C GLU A 12 -13.51 9.56 2.46
N GLN A 13 -13.47 10.60 3.30
CA GLN A 13 -13.14 11.96 2.86
C GLN A 13 -11.74 12.02 2.25
N PHE A 14 -10.75 11.46 2.95
CA PHE A 14 -9.37 11.42 2.48
C PHE A 14 -9.24 10.68 1.14
N ASN A 15 -9.92 9.53 1.00
CA ASN A 15 -9.93 8.77 -0.25
C ASN A 15 -10.54 9.59 -1.40
N ARG A 16 -11.63 10.33 -1.17
CA ARG A 16 -12.23 11.23 -2.19
C ARG A 16 -11.27 12.32 -2.64
N GLU A 17 -10.53 12.91 -1.70
CA GLU A 17 -9.53 13.94 -2.02
C GLU A 17 -8.36 13.37 -2.84
N LEU A 18 -7.95 12.12 -2.57
CA LEU A 18 -6.94 11.44 -3.37
C LEU A 18 -7.44 11.13 -4.79
N GLU A 19 -8.68 10.63 -4.95
CA GLU A 19 -9.28 10.40 -6.26
C GLU A 19 -9.33 11.70 -7.09
N PHE A 20 -9.70 12.82 -6.46
CA PHE A 20 -9.74 14.13 -7.12
C PHE A 20 -8.35 14.59 -7.57
N LYS A 21 -7.34 14.49 -6.70
CA LYS A 21 -5.94 14.84 -7.05
C LYS A 21 -5.36 13.96 -8.15
N ASP A 22 -5.76 12.70 -8.23
CA ASP A 22 -5.37 11.79 -9.32
C ASP A 22 -6.05 12.14 -10.65
N LEU A 23 -7.28 12.67 -10.62
CA LEU A 23 -7.99 13.13 -11.82
C LEU A 23 -7.37 14.42 -12.38
N THR A 24 -7.07 15.40 -11.54
CA THR A 24 -6.45 16.67 -11.98
C THR A 24 -5.04 16.46 -12.54
N LYS A 25 -4.24 15.56 -11.94
CA LYS A 25 -2.92 15.20 -12.46
C LYS A 25 -2.96 14.53 -13.84
N LYS A 26 -4.05 13.84 -14.19
CA LYS A 26 -4.23 13.25 -15.53
C LYS A 26 -4.56 14.31 -16.57
N GLU A 27 -5.34 15.33 -16.21
CA GLU A 27 -5.64 16.48 -17.08
C GLU A 27 -4.37 17.31 -17.36
N ASP A 28 -3.51 17.52 -16.35
CA ASP A 28 -2.24 18.23 -16.51
C ASP A 28 -1.23 17.47 -17.40
N HIS A 29 -1.27 16.14 -17.40
CA HIS A 29 -0.34 15.30 -18.18
C HIS A 29 -0.71 15.22 -19.67
N GLU A 30 -1.95 15.52 -20.05
CA GLU A 30 -2.36 15.67 -21.47
C GLU A 30 -1.95 17.04 -22.06
N HIS A 31 -1.51 18.00 -21.25
CA HIS A 31 -1.20 19.37 -21.70
C HIS A 31 0.26 19.81 -21.59
N ARG A 32 1.19 18.92 -21.22
CA ARG A 32 2.61 19.30 -21.09
C ARG A 32 3.57 18.29 -21.73
N SER A 33 3.50 18.18 -23.06
CA SER A 33 4.64 17.72 -23.85
C SER A 33 5.53 18.91 -24.19
N GLY A 34 6.79 18.85 -23.77
CA GLY A 34 7.84 19.80 -24.15
C GLY A 34 8.14 20.86 -23.09
N THR A 35 9.22 20.63 -22.32
CA THR A 35 10.36 21.56 -22.17
C THR A 35 11.36 20.92 -21.20
N ARG A 36 12.56 20.64 -21.69
CA ARG A 36 13.73 20.16 -20.92
C ARG A 36 14.29 21.33 -20.13
N VAL A 37 14.28 21.27 -18.80
CA VAL A 37 14.93 22.25 -17.93
C VAL A 37 16.03 21.55 -17.14
N THR A 38 17.28 21.90 -17.44
CA THR A 38 18.46 21.62 -16.63
C THR A 38 18.54 22.62 -15.48
N ARG A 39 18.71 22.15 -14.23
CA ARG A 39 19.19 22.92 -13.06
C ARG A 39 19.98 21.96 -12.18
N ASN A 40 21.30 22.08 -12.14
CA ASN A 40 22.14 22.97 -11.31
C ASN A 40 22.54 22.30 -9.99
N ASN A 41 23.85 22.05 -9.89
CA ASN A 41 24.59 21.64 -8.71
C ASN A 41 24.20 22.47 -7.49
N VAL A 42 23.76 21.80 -6.43
CA VAL A 42 23.77 22.34 -5.08
C VAL A 42 24.93 21.67 -4.36
N GLN A 43 25.95 22.45 -4.01
CA GLN A 43 26.98 22.03 -3.07
C GLN A 43 26.31 21.76 -1.72
N VAL A 44 26.38 20.51 -1.27
CA VAL A 44 25.99 20.14 0.09
C VAL A 44 27.16 20.50 0.99
N SER A 45 27.02 21.60 1.72
CA SER A 45 27.91 21.94 2.83
C SER A 45 27.67 20.95 3.96
N GLU A 46 28.76 20.32 4.42
CA GLU A 46 28.84 19.47 5.60
C GLU A 46 28.25 20.21 6.81
N ILE A 47 27.11 19.72 7.28
CA ILE A 47 26.64 20.02 8.64
C ILE A 47 26.76 18.70 9.39
N ASP A 48 27.84 18.61 10.17
CA ASP A 48 27.95 17.72 11.31
C ASP A 48 26.75 17.99 12.22
N ASP A 49 25.75 17.10 12.18
CA ASP A 49 24.64 17.13 13.13
C ASP A 49 24.64 15.84 13.96
N TYR A 50 24.68 16.10 15.25
CA TYR A 50 25.11 15.26 16.35
C TYR A 50 24.20 14.02 16.52
N ASP A 51 24.82 12.92 16.93
CA ASP A 51 24.31 11.56 17.23
C ASP A 51 23.18 11.46 18.29
N TYR A 52 22.55 12.57 18.67
CA TYR A 52 21.62 12.63 19.81
C TYR A 52 20.24 11.99 19.54
N ARG A 53 19.83 11.83 18.27
CA ARG A 53 18.54 11.21 17.90
C ARG A 53 18.59 9.68 17.82
N ASN A 54 19.76 9.07 17.98
CA ASN A 54 19.89 7.61 17.91
C ASN A 54 19.46 6.88 19.18
N ASP A 55 19.23 7.58 20.29
CA ASP A 55 18.84 6.95 21.56
C ASP A 55 17.32 6.93 21.79
N VAL A 56 16.56 7.80 21.12
CA VAL A 56 15.10 7.84 21.24
C VAL A 56 14.47 6.70 20.45
N SER A 57 13.48 6.04 21.06
CA SER A 57 12.67 5.03 20.39
C SER A 57 11.91 5.66 19.21
N PRO A 58 11.93 5.06 18.02
CA PRO A 58 11.14 5.55 16.88
C PRO A 58 9.62 5.40 17.08
N VAL A 59 9.20 4.64 18.10
CA VAL A 59 7.81 4.42 18.50
C VAL A 59 7.50 5.03 19.87
N ASP A 60 8.31 5.99 20.33
CA ASP A 60 8.04 6.72 21.57
C ASP A 60 6.63 7.34 21.52
N PRO A 61 5.75 7.11 22.52
CA PRO A 61 4.40 7.65 22.53
C PRO A 61 4.33 9.18 22.39
N SER A 62 5.35 9.93 22.81
CA SER A 62 5.36 11.39 22.64
C SER A 62 5.35 11.81 21.16
N LEU A 63 5.88 10.95 20.27
CA LEU A 63 5.93 11.21 18.83
C LEU A 63 4.56 11.14 18.17
N GLU A 64 3.57 10.49 18.79
CA GLU A 64 2.19 10.53 18.31
C GLU A 64 1.60 11.96 18.36
N LEU A 65 2.15 12.83 19.21
CA LEU A 65 1.72 14.22 19.32
C LEU A 65 2.68 15.18 18.60
N SER A 66 4.00 14.99 18.77
CA SER A 66 4.99 15.93 18.24
C SER A 66 5.29 15.74 16.74
N ASP A 67 5.14 14.51 16.23
CA ASP A 67 5.36 14.16 14.82
C ASP A 67 4.43 13.02 14.39
N PRO A 68 3.10 13.25 14.34
CA PRO A 68 2.13 12.19 14.00
C PRO A 68 2.25 11.70 12.55
N ASN A 69 2.86 12.48 11.67
CA ASN A 69 2.90 12.24 10.22
C ASN A 69 4.32 12.38 9.68
N PRO A 70 5.24 11.48 10.06
CA PRO A 70 6.63 11.58 9.63
C PRO A 70 6.77 11.48 8.12
N ASP A 71 7.81 12.13 7.61
CA ASP A 71 8.27 11.91 6.24
C ASP A 71 8.92 10.52 6.12
N ILE A 72 8.41 9.71 5.19
CA ILE A 72 8.84 8.32 5.02
C ILE A 72 10.27 8.19 4.50
N LEU A 73 10.74 9.16 3.71
CA LEU A 73 12.09 9.14 3.18
C LEU A 73 13.09 9.41 4.31
N THR A 74 12.77 10.37 5.18
CA THR A 74 13.54 10.69 6.38
C THR A 74 13.63 9.47 7.31
N LEU A 75 12.50 8.82 7.59
CA LEU A 75 12.50 7.58 8.39
C LEU A 75 13.34 6.48 7.75
N PHE A 76 13.17 6.27 6.44
CA PHE A 76 13.91 5.25 5.70
C PHE A 76 15.43 5.47 5.79
N LEU A 77 15.91 6.70 5.57
CA LEU A 77 17.34 7.02 5.66
C LEU A 77 17.88 6.78 7.08
N GLN A 78 17.13 7.19 8.11
CA GLN A 78 17.49 6.97 9.51
C GLN A 78 17.57 5.47 9.83
N PHE A 79 16.54 4.71 9.46
CA PHE A 79 16.47 3.27 9.73
C PHE A 79 17.51 2.50 8.93
N ASN A 80 17.79 2.87 7.68
CA ASN A 80 18.84 2.26 6.88
C ASN A 80 20.20 2.39 7.57
N LYS A 81 20.54 3.59 8.06
CA LYS A 81 21.78 3.83 8.81
C LYS A 81 21.79 3.05 10.13
N ARG A 82 20.72 3.14 10.93
CA ARG A 82 20.66 2.62 12.30
C ARG A 82 20.51 1.09 12.38
N PHE A 83 19.72 0.49 11.51
CA PHE A 83 19.30 -0.92 11.63
C PHE A 83 19.79 -1.83 10.50
N PHE A 84 20.22 -1.27 9.38
CA PHE A 84 20.57 -2.00 8.16
C PHE A 84 21.96 -1.64 7.59
N TRP A 85 22.83 -1.00 8.39
CA TRP A 85 24.23 -0.71 8.04
C TRP A 85 24.42 0.05 6.72
N GLY A 86 23.44 0.85 6.30
CA GLY A 86 23.48 1.58 5.03
C GLY A 86 23.29 0.70 3.78
N ARG A 87 22.97 -0.60 3.94
CA ARG A 87 22.88 -1.55 2.82
C ARG A 87 21.66 -1.34 1.91
N LEU A 88 20.66 -0.57 2.35
CA LEU A 88 19.45 -0.30 1.57
C LEU A 88 19.56 0.96 0.70
N SER A 89 20.74 1.58 0.59
CA SER A 89 20.88 2.89 -0.10
C SER A 89 20.51 2.88 -1.60
N SER A 90 20.41 1.70 -2.22
CA SER A 90 20.04 1.52 -3.62
C SER A 90 18.55 1.25 -3.86
N ILE A 91 17.72 1.23 -2.82
CA ILE A 91 16.28 0.96 -2.96
C ILE A 91 15.44 2.24 -2.90
N GLU A 92 14.26 2.18 -3.49
CA GLU A 92 13.27 3.26 -3.42
C GLU A 92 12.27 2.99 -2.29
N VAL A 93 11.84 4.04 -1.59
CA VAL A 93 10.66 4.02 -0.71
C VAL A 93 9.61 5.02 -1.23
N LYS A 94 8.36 4.60 -1.36
CA LYS A 94 7.28 5.50 -1.83
C LYS A 94 5.90 5.17 -1.30
N TRP A 95 5.04 6.19 -1.30
CA TRP A 95 3.61 6.01 -1.08
C TRP A 95 2.92 5.41 -2.31
N SER A 96 2.00 4.48 -2.06
CA SER A 96 1.05 3.97 -3.04
C SER A 96 -0.34 4.53 -2.74
N PRO A 97 -0.90 5.40 -3.60
CA PRO A 97 -2.17 6.08 -3.35
C PRO A 97 -3.39 5.16 -3.43
N ARG A 98 -3.24 3.97 -4.03
CA ARG A 98 -4.36 3.05 -4.34
C ARG A 98 -4.20 1.65 -3.75
N MET A 99 -3.10 1.39 -3.04
CA MET A 99 -2.89 0.09 -2.40
C MET A 99 -3.80 -0.06 -1.20
N THR A 100 -4.71 -1.02 -1.26
CA THR A 100 -5.76 -1.25 -0.24
C THR A 100 -5.84 -2.70 0.22
N SER A 101 -4.96 -3.56 -0.31
CA SER A 101 -4.90 -4.99 0.01
C SER A 101 -3.91 -5.32 1.13
N CYS A 102 -2.92 -4.46 1.36
CA CYS A 102 -1.89 -4.59 2.38
C CYS A 102 -1.33 -3.19 2.71
N ALA A 103 -0.78 -3.03 3.92
CA ALA A 103 -0.24 -1.75 4.38
C ALA A 103 1.16 -1.46 3.81
N GLY A 104 1.95 -2.49 3.53
CA GLY A 104 3.27 -2.41 2.92
C GLY A 104 3.44 -3.52 1.88
N ILE A 105 4.34 -3.30 0.93
CA ILE A 105 4.86 -4.35 0.06
C ILE A 105 6.27 -4.00 -0.42
N CYS A 106 7.14 -4.99 -0.40
CA CYS A 106 8.44 -4.94 -1.05
C CYS A 106 8.33 -5.52 -2.47
N VAL A 107 8.70 -4.74 -3.49
CA VAL A 107 8.62 -5.15 -4.91
C VAL A 107 10.03 -5.37 -5.44
N TYR A 108 10.28 -6.54 -6.03
CA TYR A 108 11.56 -6.90 -6.64
C TYR A 108 11.42 -6.91 -8.17
N GLU A 109 12.14 -6.04 -8.87
CA GLU A 109 12.11 -5.96 -10.32
C GLU A 109 13.17 -6.88 -10.96
N GLY A 110 12.70 -7.98 -11.55
CA GLY A 110 13.38 -8.85 -12.53
C GLY A 110 14.91 -8.90 -12.55
N ARG A 111 15.50 -8.98 -13.76
CA ARG A 111 16.96 -9.17 -13.96
C ARG A 111 17.82 -7.98 -13.49
N GLY A 112 17.21 -6.84 -13.16
CA GLY A 112 17.90 -5.61 -12.76
C GLY A 112 18.13 -5.49 -11.25
N GLY A 113 17.51 -6.34 -10.43
CA GLY A 113 17.73 -6.34 -8.98
C GLY A 113 17.23 -5.08 -8.26
N LEU A 114 16.35 -4.29 -8.88
CA LEU A 114 15.80 -3.10 -8.24
C LEU A 114 14.76 -3.52 -7.20
N CYS A 115 14.88 -2.97 -6.00
CA CYS A 115 13.97 -3.20 -4.89
C CYS A 115 13.24 -1.88 -4.58
N SER A 116 11.93 -1.95 -4.35
CA SER A 116 11.09 -0.80 -4.06
C SER A 116 10.13 -1.14 -2.92
N VAL A 117 10.26 -0.43 -1.79
CA VAL A 117 9.31 -0.49 -0.68
C VAL A 117 8.15 0.46 -0.97
N ARG A 118 6.93 -0.06 -0.96
CA ARG A 118 5.71 0.73 -1.19
C ARG A 118 4.83 0.66 0.04
N LEU A 119 4.40 1.81 0.52
CA LEU A 119 3.51 1.93 1.69
C LEU A 119 2.12 2.37 1.25
N SER A 120 1.08 1.80 1.85
CA SER A 120 -0.31 2.13 1.55
C SER A 120 -0.66 3.48 2.16
N LEU A 121 -0.83 4.47 1.30
CA LEU A 121 -1.35 5.75 1.76
C LEU A 121 -2.78 5.59 2.33
N PRO A 122 -3.71 4.84 1.69
CA PRO A 122 -5.03 4.62 2.27
C PRO A 122 -5.03 3.96 3.65
N LEU A 123 -4.17 2.97 3.90
CA LEU A 123 -4.22 2.19 5.15
C LEU A 123 -3.38 2.78 6.28
N LEU A 124 -2.38 3.62 5.99
CA LEU A 124 -1.45 4.13 7.01
C LEU A 124 -1.62 5.62 7.34
N LYS A 125 -2.23 6.43 6.47
CA LYS A 125 -2.20 7.89 6.62
C LYS A 125 -2.94 8.42 7.86
N LEU A 126 -4.00 7.73 8.29
CA LEU A 126 -4.81 8.11 9.44
C LEU A 126 -4.57 7.18 10.65
N ARG A 127 -3.47 6.42 10.62
CA ARG A 127 -3.10 5.49 11.69
C ARG A 127 -2.15 6.15 12.68
N PRO A 128 -2.04 5.60 13.90
CA PRO A 128 -0.95 5.94 14.81
C PRO A 128 0.39 5.84 14.09
N ARG A 129 1.30 6.75 14.41
CA ARG A 129 2.65 6.82 13.83
C ARG A 129 3.36 5.47 13.92
N LYS A 130 3.20 4.75 15.04
CA LYS A 130 3.82 3.43 15.22
C LYS A 130 3.47 2.43 14.11
N ASP A 131 2.24 2.45 13.58
CA ASP A 131 1.80 1.50 12.55
C ASP A 131 2.58 1.74 11.24
N LEU A 132 2.85 3.01 10.91
CA LEU A 132 3.70 3.40 9.79
C LEU A 132 5.15 2.95 10.01
N VAL A 133 5.71 3.19 11.20
CA VAL A 133 7.08 2.81 11.55
C VAL A 133 7.28 1.30 11.50
N GLU A 134 6.39 0.53 12.11
CA GLU A 134 6.45 -0.93 12.16
C GLU A 134 6.27 -1.54 10.77
N THR A 135 5.33 -1.01 9.97
CA THR A 135 5.14 -1.45 8.57
C THR A 135 6.37 -1.14 7.72
N LEU A 136 6.94 0.06 7.82
CA LEU A 136 8.15 0.41 7.08
C LEU A 136 9.32 -0.50 7.47
N LEU A 137 9.56 -0.73 8.77
CA LEU A 137 10.63 -1.61 9.23
C LEU A 137 10.42 -3.06 8.76
N HIS A 138 9.17 -3.56 8.74
CA HIS A 138 8.83 -4.87 8.18
C HIS A 138 9.28 -4.98 6.72
N GLU A 139 8.87 -4.04 5.86
CA GLU A 139 9.25 -4.07 4.44
C GLU A 139 10.76 -3.87 4.23
N MET A 140 11.43 -3.09 5.10
CA MET A 140 12.88 -2.92 5.05
C MET A 140 13.64 -4.20 5.41
N ILE A 141 13.10 -5.07 6.27
CA ILE A 141 13.69 -6.39 6.53
C ILE A 141 13.61 -7.25 5.27
N HIS A 142 12.45 -7.29 4.60
CA HIS A 142 12.32 -7.99 3.32
C HIS A 142 13.31 -7.47 2.28
N ALA A 143 13.40 -6.14 2.13
CA ALA A 143 14.37 -5.51 1.22
C ALA A 143 15.83 -5.88 1.58
N TYR A 144 16.17 -5.92 2.86
CA TYR A 144 17.51 -6.28 3.31
C TYR A 144 17.88 -7.71 2.94
N LEU A 145 16.99 -8.67 3.23
CA LEU A 145 17.20 -10.09 2.89
C LEU A 145 17.27 -10.32 1.38
N PHE A 146 16.48 -9.57 0.60
CA PHE A 146 16.60 -9.59 -0.85
C PHE A 146 17.99 -9.15 -1.32
N ILE A 147 18.54 -8.08 -0.73
CA ILE A 147 19.85 -7.54 -1.14
C ILE A 147 21.01 -8.43 -0.66
N THR A 148 20.96 -8.94 0.56
CA THR A 148 22.10 -9.69 1.15
C THR A 148 22.07 -11.18 0.84
N ASP A 149 20.87 -11.76 0.83
CA ASP A 149 20.68 -13.22 0.80
C ASP A 149 19.99 -13.66 -0.51
N ASN A 150 19.61 -12.72 -1.39
CA ASN A 150 18.80 -12.97 -2.59
C ASN A 150 17.50 -13.73 -2.27
N ASP A 151 16.92 -13.45 -1.10
CA ASP A 151 15.61 -13.95 -0.69
C ASP A 151 14.52 -13.22 -1.49
N ARG A 152 13.76 -13.98 -2.27
CA ARG A 152 12.70 -13.46 -3.15
C ARG A 152 11.30 -13.86 -2.69
N ASP A 153 11.19 -14.50 -1.53
CA ASP A 153 9.90 -14.85 -0.96
C ASP A 153 9.28 -13.60 -0.31
N HIS A 154 8.31 -13.00 -1.00
CA HIS A 154 7.61 -11.79 -0.55
C HIS A 154 6.80 -12.03 0.73
N ASP A 155 6.27 -13.23 0.91
CA ASP A 155 5.43 -13.61 2.05
C ASP A 155 6.22 -14.46 3.07
N GLY A 156 7.52 -14.63 2.83
CA GLY A 156 8.41 -15.47 3.62
C GLY A 156 8.90 -14.78 4.89
N HIS A 157 8.53 -15.31 6.05
CA HIS A 157 9.05 -14.87 7.36
C HIS A 157 9.91 -15.94 8.02
N GLY A 158 10.94 -16.38 7.30
CA GLY A 158 11.89 -17.41 7.76
C GLY A 158 12.74 -17.00 8.98
N PRO A 159 13.66 -17.86 9.43
CA PRO A 159 14.53 -17.59 10.58
C PRO A 159 15.31 -16.26 10.48
N ASN A 160 15.81 -15.90 9.29
CA ASN A 160 16.55 -14.64 9.08
C ASN A 160 15.65 -13.42 9.29
N PHE A 161 14.43 -13.43 8.72
CA PHE A 161 13.44 -12.38 8.95
C PHE A 161 13.15 -12.20 10.44
N LYS A 162 12.83 -13.32 11.12
CA LYS A 162 12.54 -13.32 12.56
C LYS A 162 13.72 -12.80 13.38
N SER A 163 14.94 -13.15 13.01
CA SER A 163 16.16 -12.64 13.67
C SER A 163 16.27 -11.11 13.59
N HIS A 164 16.12 -10.53 12.39
CA HIS A 164 16.15 -9.08 12.23
C HIS A 164 14.97 -8.38 12.91
N MET A 165 13.77 -8.96 12.82
CA MET A 165 12.57 -8.49 13.50
C MET A 165 12.80 -8.41 15.02
N HIS A 166 13.26 -9.49 15.66
CA HIS A 166 13.52 -9.51 17.10
C HIS A 166 14.65 -8.55 17.51
N ARG A 167 15.72 -8.46 16.72
CA ARG A 167 16.82 -7.51 16.97
C ARG A 167 16.32 -6.07 16.96
N ILE A 168 15.51 -5.69 15.96
CA ILE A 168 14.98 -4.34 15.84
C ILE A 168 13.96 -4.06 16.95
N ASN A 169 13.00 -4.94 17.19
CA ASN A 169 12.04 -4.79 18.29
C ASN A 169 12.73 -4.60 19.65
N LYS A 170 13.78 -5.39 19.93
CA LYS A 170 14.57 -5.24 21.15
C LYS A 170 15.27 -3.89 21.26
N ALA A 171 15.76 -3.35 20.14
CA ALA A 171 16.48 -2.09 20.10
C ALA A 171 15.57 -0.86 20.14
N THR A 172 14.31 -0.99 19.71
CA THR A 172 13.39 0.16 19.54
C THR A 172 12.20 0.13 20.49
N GLY A 173 11.85 -1.01 21.07
CA GLY A 173 10.56 -1.20 21.74
C GLY A 173 9.36 -1.26 20.78
N ALA A 174 9.60 -1.28 19.46
CA ALA A 174 8.56 -1.55 18.47
C ALA A 174 8.10 -3.00 18.53
N ASN A 175 6.95 -3.27 17.92
CA ASN A 175 6.38 -4.61 17.82
C ASN A 175 6.17 -5.02 16.35
N ILE A 176 7.26 -5.02 15.58
CA ILE A 176 7.24 -5.58 14.22
C ILE A 176 6.81 -7.04 14.33
N SER A 177 5.82 -7.40 13.51
CA SER A 177 5.15 -8.68 13.52
C SER A 177 5.18 -9.30 12.11
N ILE A 178 5.09 -10.63 12.03
CA ILE A 178 4.97 -11.37 10.75
C ILE A 178 3.56 -11.25 10.16
N TYR A 179 2.58 -10.87 10.96
CA TYR A 179 1.21 -10.64 10.53
C TYR A 179 0.91 -9.15 10.50
N HIS A 180 0.32 -8.69 9.41
CA HIS A 180 -0.19 -7.33 9.28
C HIS A 180 -1.53 -7.20 10.00
N ASN A 181 -1.69 -6.23 10.90
CA ASN A 181 -2.92 -6.03 11.68
C ASN A 181 -3.96 -5.13 10.97
N PHE A 182 -4.15 -5.30 9.65
CA PHE A 182 -5.00 -4.42 8.82
C PHE A 182 -6.19 -5.14 8.18
N HIS A 183 -6.62 -6.27 8.75
CA HIS A 183 -7.64 -7.13 8.14
C HIS A 183 -8.99 -6.41 8.00
N ASP A 184 -9.45 -5.74 9.05
CA ASP A 184 -10.75 -5.04 9.06
C ASP A 184 -10.76 -3.85 8.09
N GLU A 185 -9.66 -3.11 8.03
CA GLU A 185 -9.49 -1.98 7.11
C GLU A 185 -9.47 -2.47 5.67
N VAL A 186 -8.66 -3.48 5.37
CA VAL A 186 -8.62 -4.11 4.04
C VAL A 186 -10.02 -4.61 3.65
N GLU A 187 -10.74 -5.28 4.56
CA GLU A 187 -12.11 -5.73 4.31
C GLU A 187 -13.08 -4.58 4.05
N SER A 188 -12.92 -3.44 4.72
CA SER A 188 -13.74 -2.24 4.51
C SER A 188 -13.60 -1.66 3.09
N TYR A 189 -12.39 -1.78 2.50
CA TYR A 189 -12.12 -1.38 1.12
C TYR A 189 -12.66 -2.38 0.09
N GLN A 190 -12.82 -3.65 0.45
CA GLN A 190 -13.29 -4.69 -0.48
C GLN A 190 -14.81 -4.62 -0.71
N GLN A 191 -15.30 -3.57 -1.35
CA GLN A 191 -16.74 -3.31 -1.48
C GLN A 191 -17.41 -4.03 -2.67
N HIS A 192 -16.64 -4.64 -3.56
CA HIS A 192 -17.15 -5.39 -4.70
C HIS A 192 -17.07 -6.89 -4.45
N TRP A 193 -18.22 -7.54 -4.32
CA TRP A 193 -18.29 -8.97 -3.99
C TRP A 193 -18.90 -9.74 -5.15
N TRP A 194 -18.30 -10.88 -5.45
CA TRP A 194 -18.85 -11.91 -6.32
C TRP A 194 -18.97 -13.21 -5.54
N ARG A 195 -19.96 -14.01 -5.91
CA ARG A 195 -20.11 -15.38 -5.43
C ARG A 195 -20.24 -16.34 -6.59
N CYS A 196 -19.48 -17.42 -6.53
CA CYS A 196 -19.57 -18.52 -7.49
C CYS A 196 -20.88 -19.28 -7.28
N ASP A 197 -21.53 -19.72 -8.35
CA ASP A 197 -22.71 -20.60 -8.31
C ASP A 197 -22.37 -22.11 -8.24
N GLY A 198 -21.08 -22.45 -8.33
CA GLY A 198 -20.60 -23.83 -8.36
C GLY A 198 -20.32 -24.46 -6.98
N PRO A 199 -19.81 -25.71 -6.96
CA PRO A 199 -19.58 -26.48 -5.73
C PRO A 199 -18.55 -25.85 -4.77
N CYS A 200 -17.75 -24.88 -5.21
CA CYS A 200 -16.80 -24.18 -4.33
C CYS A 200 -17.50 -23.32 -3.26
N GLN A 201 -18.82 -23.09 -3.34
CA GLN A 201 -19.59 -22.45 -2.26
C GLN A 201 -19.47 -23.18 -0.92
N ASN A 202 -19.26 -24.51 -0.94
CA ASN A 202 -19.14 -25.33 0.26
C ASN A 202 -17.68 -25.66 0.61
N ARG A 203 -16.71 -25.11 -0.13
CA ARG A 203 -15.29 -25.39 0.06
C ARG A 203 -14.62 -24.26 0.83
N ARG A 204 -13.93 -24.64 1.90
CA ARG A 204 -13.02 -23.74 2.62
C ARG A 204 -11.84 -23.35 1.71
N PRO A 205 -11.21 -22.19 1.95
CA PRO A 205 -11.57 -21.18 2.95
C PRO A 205 -12.57 -20.13 2.43
N TYR A 206 -12.79 -20.05 1.11
CA TYR A 206 -13.45 -18.90 0.49
C TYR A 206 -14.97 -19.04 0.34
N PHE A 207 -15.52 -20.25 0.41
CA PHE A 207 -16.96 -20.52 0.28
C PHE A 207 -17.59 -19.86 -0.96
N GLY A 208 -16.83 -19.90 -2.06
CA GLY A 208 -17.20 -19.31 -3.35
C GLY A 208 -17.19 -17.79 -3.42
N TYR A 209 -16.74 -17.07 -2.39
CA TYR A 209 -16.65 -15.62 -2.41
C TYR A 209 -15.35 -15.11 -3.03
N VAL A 210 -15.46 -14.03 -3.79
CA VAL A 210 -14.34 -13.17 -4.17
C VAL A 210 -14.72 -11.74 -3.80
N LYS A 211 -13.94 -11.12 -2.92
CA LYS A 211 -14.11 -9.74 -2.48
C LYS A 211 -12.94 -8.90 -3.00
N ARG A 212 -13.21 -7.74 -3.61
CA ARG A 212 -12.18 -6.85 -4.18
C ARG A 212 -12.52 -5.39 -3.91
N SER A 213 -11.48 -4.57 -3.84
CA SER A 213 -11.62 -3.11 -3.73
C SER A 213 -11.96 -2.43 -5.05
N MET A 214 -11.62 -3.05 -6.18
CA MET A 214 -11.99 -2.58 -7.51
C MET A 214 -13.11 -3.42 -8.11
N ASN A 215 -13.95 -2.79 -8.95
CA ASN A 215 -14.97 -3.49 -9.74
C ASN A 215 -14.35 -4.29 -10.89
N ARG A 216 -13.57 -5.32 -10.56
CA ARG A 216 -12.95 -6.25 -11.50
C ARG A 216 -13.51 -7.64 -11.22
N ALA A 217 -14.35 -8.14 -12.12
CA ALA A 217 -14.88 -9.50 -11.99
C ALA A 217 -13.75 -10.56 -12.01
N PRO A 218 -13.92 -11.70 -11.33
CA PRO A 218 -13.13 -12.89 -11.56
C PRO A 218 -12.97 -13.21 -13.05
N SER A 219 -11.75 -13.50 -13.50
CA SER A 219 -11.44 -13.62 -14.94
C SER A 219 -10.23 -14.52 -15.19
N PRO A 220 -9.97 -14.95 -16.44
CA PRO A 220 -8.75 -15.68 -16.83
C PRO A 220 -7.42 -14.98 -16.50
N ARG A 221 -7.43 -13.70 -16.14
CA ARG A 221 -6.24 -12.98 -15.70
C ARG A 221 -5.87 -13.26 -14.24
N ASP A 222 -6.76 -13.91 -13.49
CA ASP A 222 -6.48 -14.31 -12.11
C ASP A 222 -5.69 -15.63 -12.11
N PHE A 223 -4.60 -15.68 -11.35
CA PHE A 223 -3.69 -16.84 -11.35
C PHE A 223 -4.39 -18.16 -10.97
N TRP A 224 -5.40 -18.10 -10.11
CA TRP A 224 -6.20 -19.24 -9.66
C TRP A 224 -7.35 -19.61 -10.61
N TRP A 225 -7.59 -18.83 -11.67
CA TRP A 225 -8.77 -19.00 -12.54
C TRP A 225 -8.78 -20.36 -13.23
N ALA A 226 -7.64 -20.79 -13.79
CA ALA A 226 -7.53 -22.06 -14.48
C ALA A 226 -7.88 -23.23 -13.56
N GLU A 227 -7.36 -23.22 -12.33
CA GLU A 227 -7.66 -24.22 -11.32
C GLU A 227 -9.14 -24.20 -10.92
N HIS A 228 -9.72 -23.01 -10.73
CA HIS A 228 -11.15 -22.88 -10.44
C HIS A 228 -12.02 -23.45 -11.57
N GLN A 229 -11.66 -23.19 -12.84
CA GLN A 229 -12.40 -23.75 -13.98
C GLN A 229 -12.34 -25.28 -13.99
N MET A 230 -11.18 -25.89 -13.70
CA MET A 230 -11.05 -27.34 -13.68
C MET A 230 -11.76 -28.01 -12.49
N THR A 231 -11.68 -27.40 -11.30
CA THR A 231 -12.14 -28.04 -10.05
C THR A 231 -13.57 -27.67 -9.65
N CYS A 232 -14.12 -26.60 -10.22
CA CYS A 232 -15.44 -26.07 -9.90
C CYS A 232 -16.28 -25.82 -11.15
N GLY A 233 -15.75 -25.08 -12.13
CA GLY A 233 -16.45 -24.73 -13.38
C GLY A 233 -17.63 -23.75 -13.23
N GLY A 234 -17.91 -23.29 -12.01
CA GLY A 234 -18.99 -22.33 -11.75
C GLY A 234 -18.71 -20.92 -12.27
N LYS A 235 -19.76 -20.11 -12.29
CA LYS A 235 -19.75 -18.71 -12.72
C LYS A 235 -19.87 -17.78 -11.52
N TYR A 236 -19.11 -16.69 -11.57
CA TYR A 236 -19.13 -15.67 -10.53
C TYR A 236 -20.15 -14.58 -10.86
N THR A 237 -21.14 -14.41 -9.98
CA THR A 237 -22.16 -13.36 -10.08
C THR A 237 -21.89 -12.27 -9.05
N LYS A 238 -22.03 -11.01 -9.45
CA LYS A 238 -21.83 -9.86 -8.56
C LYS A 238 -22.99 -9.76 -7.57
N ILE A 239 -22.68 -9.66 -6.28
CA ILE A 239 -23.67 -9.66 -5.19
C ILE A 239 -23.59 -8.42 -4.29
N LYS A 240 -22.48 -7.66 -4.36
CA LYS A 240 -22.31 -6.40 -3.62
C LYS A 240 -21.53 -5.39 -4.44
N GLU A 241 -21.95 -4.13 -4.36
CA GLU A 241 -21.21 -2.96 -4.84
C GLU A 241 -21.52 -1.74 -3.98
N PRO A 242 -20.67 -0.70 -3.99
CA PRO A 242 -20.94 0.55 -3.28
C PRO A 242 -22.23 1.22 -3.78
N GLU A 243 -23.03 1.77 -2.88
CA GLU A 243 -24.35 2.35 -3.19
C GLU A 243 -24.28 3.46 -4.27
N SER A 244 -23.24 4.30 -4.20
CA SER A 244 -22.97 5.39 -5.14
C SER A 244 -22.52 4.94 -6.54
N TYR A 245 -22.16 3.67 -6.73
CA TYR A 245 -21.53 3.20 -7.97
C TYR A 245 -22.48 3.22 -9.18
N ARG A 246 -23.75 2.85 -8.99
CA ARG A 246 -24.76 2.89 -10.07
C ARG A 246 -25.13 4.30 -10.48
N GLN A 247 -25.10 5.25 -9.54
CA GLN A 247 -25.39 6.66 -9.80
C GLN A 247 -24.26 7.30 -10.62
N LYS A 248 -23.01 7.12 -10.18
CA LYS A 248 -21.82 7.60 -10.92
C LYS A 248 -21.71 7.02 -12.33
N LYS A 249 -22.12 5.76 -12.54
CA LYS A 249 -22.14 5.15 -13.89
C LYS A 249 -23.15 5.85 -14.81
N LYS A 250 -24.37 6.10 -14.34
CA LYS A 250 -25.40 6.84 -15.10
C LYS A 250 -24.98 8.28 -15.39
N GLU A 251 -24.31 8.94 -14.46
CA GLU A 251 -23.77 10.30 -14.66
C GLU A 251 -22.66 10.34 -15.71
N LYS A 252 -21.72 9.38 -15.68
CA LYS A 252 -20.66 9.27 -16.69
C LYS A 252 -21.19 8.93 -18.08
N GLU A 253 -22.16 8.02 -18.18
CA GLU A 253 -22.83 7.67 -19.45
C GLU A 253 -23.62 8.88 -20.00
N GLY A 254 -24.28 9.64 -19.13
CA GLY A 254 -24.97 10.88 -19.51
C GLY A 254 -24.02 12.01 -19.95
N GLN A 255 -22.84 12.13 -19.34
CA GLN A 255 -21.82 13.09 -19.75
C GLN A 255 -21.17 12.71 -21.09
N GLN A 256 -20.90 11.41 -21.33
CA GLN A 256 -20.41 10.94 -22.63
C GLN A 256 -21.43 11.16 -23.76
N ALA A 257 -22.73 10.93 -23.51
CA ALA A 257 -23.77 11.18 -24.50
C ALA A 257 -23.88 12.68 -24.88
N LYS A 258 -23.82 13.58 -23.89
CA LYS A 258 -23.87 15.04 -24.13
C LYS A 258 -22.64 15.57 -24.89
N MET A 259 -21.47 14.96 -24.68
CA MET A 259 -20.24 15.38 -25.34
C MET A 259 -20.16 14.92 -26.81
N VAL A 260 -20.91 13.87 -27.16
CA VAL A 260 -21.08 13.39 -28.55
C VAL A 260 -22.10 14.25 -29.30
N GLU A 261 -23.19 14.67 -28.65
CA GLU A 261 -24.18 15.60 -29.24
C GLU A 261 -23.62 17.01 -29.48
N SER A 262 -22.66 17.49 -28.67
CA SER A 262 -22.04 18.80 -28.85
C SER A 262 -20.97 18.88 -29.96
N LYS A 263 -20.70 17.77 -30.67
CA LYS A 263 -19.70 17.67 -31.75
C LYS A 263 -20.30 17.40 -33.13
N ILE A 264 -21.63 17.43 -33.25
CA ILE A 264 -22.39 17.35 -34.49
C ILE A 264 -23.02 18.73 -34.73
#